data_AF-A0A844MFS0-F1
#
_entry.id   AF-A0A844MFS0-F1
#
_cell.length_a   1.000
_cell.length_b   1.000
_cell.length_c   1.000
_cell.angle_alpha   90.00
_cell.angle_beta   90.00
_cell.angle_gamma   90.00
#
_symmetry.space_group_name_H-M   'P 1'
#
loop_
_entity.id
_entity.type
_entity.pdbx_description
1 polymer ?
#
loop_
_entity_poly.entity_id
_entity_poly.type
_entity_poly.pdbx_seq_one_letter_code
_entity_poly.pdbx_strand_id
1 'polypeptide(L)' 'MARDYRLVVRLTNRERQKVENLARTLGVSMSEVVQDWIKTLPEPEIDRQPLLKKEEE' A
#
# COMPACT_ATOMS: atom_id res chain seq x y z
N MET A 1 -10.67 17.22 -0.90
CA MET A 1 -11.44 15.96 -0.84
C MET A 1 -10.45 14.81 -0.90
N ALA A 2 -10.21 14.13 0.22
CA ALA A 2 -9.37 12.95 0.23
C ALA A 2 -10.05 11.89 -0.64
N ARG A 3 -9.37 11.41 -1.68
CA ARG A 3 -9.87 10.26 -2.46
C ARG A 3 -9.84 9.06 -1.52
N ASP A 4 -11.00 8.50 -1.19
CA ASP A 4 -11.08 7.24 -0.44
C ASP A 4 -10.50 6.13 -1.31
N TYR A 5 -9.20 5.88 -1.16
CA TYR A 5 -8.48 4.84 -1.88
C TYR A 5 -8.55 3.54 -1.10
N ARG A 6 -9.17 2.53 -1.69
CA ARG A 6 -9.26 1.20 -1.10
C ARG A 6 -8.08 0.34 -1.58
N LEU A 7 -7.16 0.03 -0.68
CA LEU A 7 -6.05 -0.89 -0.94
C LEU A 7 -6.42 -2.31 -0.51
N VAL A 8 -6.24 -3.28 -1.40
CA VAL A 8 -6.37 -4.72 -1.08
C VAL A 8 -4.98 -5.35 -1.17
N VAL A 9 -4.48 -5.87 -0.05
CA VAL A 9 -3.16 -6.51 0.03
C VAL A 9 -3.33 -8.01 0.20
N ARG A 10 -2.60 -8.79 -0.61
CA ARG A 10 -2.54 -10.25 -0.46
C ARG A 10 -1.41 -10.58 0.51
N LEU A 11 -1.76 -11.27 1.59
CA LEU A 11 -0.82 -11.75 2.60
C LEU A 11 -0.97 -13.27 2.72
N THR A 12 0.13 -13.95 3.01
CA THR A 12 0.08 -15.34 3.45
C THR A 12 -0.50 -15.44 4.87
N ASN A 13 -0.95 -16.62 5.27
CA ASN A 13 -1.49 -16.82 6.63
C ASN A 13 -0.47 -16.47 7.73
N ARG A 14 0.83 -16.74 7.49
CA ARG A 14 1.90 -16.43 8.44
C ARG A 14 2.12 -14.92 8.58
N GLU A 15 2.14 -14.20 7.47
CA GLU A 15 2.30 -12.74 7.47
C GLU A 15 1.10 -12.05 8.10
N ARG A 16 -0.11 -12.51 7.78
CA ARG A 16 -1.34 -12.00 8.41
C ARG A 16 -1.28 -12.11 9.93
N GLN A 17 -0.86 -13.26 10.47
CA GLN A 17 -0.71 -13.44 11.92
C GLN A 17 0.34 -12.51 12.54
N LYS A 18 1.46 -12.27 11.86
CA LYS A 18 2.47 -11.30 12.34
C LYS A 18 1.90 -9.89 12.41
N VAL A 19 1.19 -9.46 11.36
CA VAL A 19 0.56 -8.13 11.31
C VAL A 19 -0.53 -8.01 12.38
N GLU A 20 -1.35 -9.05 12.56
CA GLU A 20 -2.38 -9.08 13.59
C GLU A 20 -1.79 -8.98 15.01
N ASN A 21 -0.74 -9.76 15.30
CA ASN A 21 -0.08 -9.70 16.60
C ASN A 21 0.55 -8.33 16.85
N LEU A 22 1.23 -7.76 15.85
CA LEU A 22 1.82 -6.42 15.94
C LEU A 22 0.74 -5.35 16.18
N ALA A 23 -0.36 -5.42 15.44
CA ALA A 23 -1.51 -4.52 15.61
C ALA A 23 -2.09 -4.61 17.04
N ARG A 24 -2.23 -5.82 17.58
CA ARG A 24 -2.69 -6.05 18.96
C ARG A 24 -1.74 -5.48 20.01
N THR A 25 -0.43 -5.68 19.83
CA THR A 25 0.60 -5.15 20.76
C THR A 25 0.60 -3.63 20.78
N LEU A 26 0.39 -2.99 19.64
CA LEU A 26 0.37 -1.53 19.50
C LEU A 26 -1.01 -0.91 19.79
N GLY A 27 -2.07 -1.72 19.89
CA GLY A 27 -3.44 -1.26 20.12
C GLY A 27 -4.05 -0.54 18.91
N VAL A 28 -3.56 -0.80 17.70
CA VAL A 28 -4.00 -0.16 16.44
C VAL A 28 -4.68 -1.16 15.52
N SER A 29 -5.29 -0.67 14.44
CA SER A 29 -5.87 -1.54 13.42
C SER A 29 -4.79 -2.16 12.51
N MET A 30 -5.07 -3.35 11.96
CA MET A 30 -4.18 -3.97 10.96
C MET A 30 -3.97 -3.07 9.74
N SER A 31 -4.98 -2.29 9.36
CA SER A 31 -4.91 -1.36 8.22
C SER A 31 -3.88 -0.26 8.46
N GLU A 32 -3.81 0.28 9.67
CA GLU A 32 -2.83 1.32 10.02
C GLU A 32 -1.41 0.77 9.98
N VAL A 33 -1.19 -0.44 10.48
CA VAL A 33 0.12 -1.11 10.40
C VAL A 33 0.57 -1.25 8.95
N VAL A 34 -0.33 -1.67 8.06
CA VAL A 34 -0.02 -1.82 6.63
C VAL A 34 0.23 -0.46 5.97
N GLN A 35 -0.56 0.56 6.29
CA GLN A 35 -0.37 1.91 5.76
C GLN A 35 0.95 2.53 6.22
N ASP A 36 1.30 2.36 7.49
CA ASP A 36 2.56 2.87 8.04
C ASP A 36 3.75 2.18 7.37
N TRP A 37 3.69 0.86 7.23
CA TRP A 37 4.71 0.11 6.49
C TRP A 37 4.86 0.59 5.04
N ILE A 38 3.76 0.85 4.33
CA ILE A 38 3.80 1.37 2.95
C ILE A 38 4.49 2.73 2.89
N LYS A 39 4.31 3.61 3.89
CA LYS A 39 4.99 4.92 3.94
C LYS A 39 6.51 4.80 4.13
N THR A 40 6.98 3.68 4.68
CA THR A 40 8.42 3.42 4.85
C THR A 40 9.08 2.85 3.58
N LEU A 41 8.28 2.43 2.60
CA LEU A 41 8.82 1.94 1.34
C LEU A 41 9.46 3.11 0.56
N PRO A 42 10.58 2.86 -0.15
CA PRO A 42 11.13 3.85 -1.05
C PRO A 42 10.07 4.27 -2.06
N GLU A 43 10.07 5.55 -2.45
CA GLU A 43 9.18 6.01 -3.51
C GLU A 43 9.41 5.12 -4.72
N PRO A 44 8.34 4.55 -5.32
CA PRO A 44 8.51 3.76 -6.52
C PRO A 44 9.20 4.63 -7.55
N GLU A 45 10.24 4.09 -8.20
CA GLU A 45 10.76 4.70 -9.41
C GLU A 45 9.57 4.85 -10.36
N ILE A 46 9.09 6.07 -10.50
CA ILE A 46 8.10 6.40 -11.50
C ILE A 46 8.86 6.23 -12.81
N ASP A 47 8.81 5.02 -13.36
CA ASP A 47 9.04 4.80 -14.78
C ASP A 47 8.05 5.72 -15.45
N ARG A 48 8.50 6.94 -15.75
CA ARG A 48 7.86 7.84 -16.69
C ARG A 48 8.02 7.15 -18.03
N GLN A 49 7.27 6.08 -18.26
CA GLN A 49 6.98 5.64 -19.60
C GLN A 49 6.39 6.87 -20.26
N PRO A 50 7.07 7.48 -21.26
CA PRO A 50 6.45 8.54 -22.00
C PRO A 50 5.20 7.90 -22.60
N LEU A 51 4.04 8.36 -22.13
CA LEU A 51 2.77 8.08 -22.80
C LEU A 51 3.03 8.44 -24.26
N LEU A 52 3.13 7.42 -25.12
CA LEU A 52 3.08 7.64 -26.56
C LEU A 52 1.79 8.41 -26.76
N LYS A 53 1.92 9.70 -27.09
CA LYS A 53 0.83 10.47 -27.69
C LYS A 53 0.53 9.79 -29.02
N LYS A 54 -0.33 8.78 -28.98
CA LYS A 54 -1.17 8.42 -30.10
C LYS A 54 -2.48 9.17 -29.87
N GLU A 55 -2.61 10.27 -30.59
CA GLU A 55 -3.85 10.93 -31.00
C GLU A 55 -3.34 12.10 -31.89
N GLU A 56 -3.24 11.87 -33.20
CA GLU A 56 -4.34 12.03 -34.18
C GLU A 56 -4.60 13.52 -34.47
N GLU A 57 -3.98 14.03 -35.54
CA GLU A 57 -4.62 14.55 -36.78
C GLU A 57 -3.61 15.36 -37.61
#